data_AF-A0A1D2VIS9-F1
#
_entry.id   AF-A0A1D2VIS9-F1
#
_cell.length_a   1.000
_cell.length_b   1.000
_cell.length_c   1.000
_cell.angle_alpha   90.00
_cell.angle_beta   90.00
_cell.angle_gamma   90.00
#
_symmetry.space_group_name_H-M   'P 1'
#
loop_
_entity.id
_entity.type
_entity.pdbx_description
1 polymer ?
#
loop_
_entity_poly.entity_id
_entity_poly.type
_entity_poly.pdbx_seq_one_letter_code
_entity_poly.pdbx_strand_id
1 'polypeptide(L)'
;MSSGRETVSSRARDSKNGSKGKVIANDLDLQRFRINKLMSNPSKELKIDLKSVERKLPSIPDYNFNVKSSIAGAGSDGFHIYQKSKEKEKLRLSILKENETSRKNKEEFLLLKQEMQKKDDLKTQKNRLKRLKRKQAKEKYKKDNITIDNNNGVENTVNNDNRELNRPSNKSIKLQHKDEKIQNNKKSQTQVIIDD
;
A
#
# COMPACT_ATOMS: atom_id res chain seq x y z
N MET A 1 -16.44 21.19 80.84
CA MET A 1 -17.08 19.86 80.93
C MET A 1 -17.50 19.44 79.53
N SER A 2 -17.34 18.15 79.25
CA SER A 2 -17.53 17.44 77.99
C SER A 2 -18.99 17.41 77.48
N SER A 3 -19.13 17.11 76.18
CA SER A 3 -20.27 16.57 75.41
C SER A 3 -20.86 17.55 74.40
N GLY A 4 -20.99 17.29 73.10
CA GLY A 4 -20.63 16.19 72.21
C GLY A 4 -21.18 16.55 70.82
N ARG A 5 -20.50 16.18 69.74
CA ARG A 5 -21.13 16.06 68.41
C ARG A 5 -20.35 15.03 67.60
N GLU A 6 -21.09 14.00 67.22
CA GLU A 6 -20.67 12.78 66.55
C GLU A 6 -20.12 13.08 65.16
N THR A 7 -18.95 12.51 64.85
CA THR A 7 -18.36 12.58 63.52
C THR A 7 -18.97 11.52 62.62
N VAL A 8 -19.88 11.91 61.72
CA VAL A 8 -20.26 11.12 60.56
C VAL A 8 -19.43 11.56 59.34
N SER A 9 -18.41 10.78 59.00
CA SER A 9 -17.78 10.87 57.68
C SER A 9 -17.55 9.46 57.14
N SER A 10 -18.65 8.87 56.67
CA SER A 10 -18.66 7.77 55.73
C SER A 10 -18.03 8.23 54.40
N ARG A 11 -16.73 8.02 54.25
CA ARG A 11 -16.13 7.80 52.92
C ARG A 11 -15.26 6.56 53.00
N ALA A 12 -15.95 5.41 53.01
CA ALA A 12 -15.38 4.16 52.54
C ALA A 12 -14.83 4.42 51.13
N ARG A 13 -13.51 4.42 51.00
CA ARG A 13 -12.86 4.45 49.69
C ARG A 13 -13.04 3.06 49.11
N ASP A 14 -14.04 2.90 48.26
CA ASP A 14 -14.16 1.76 47.35
C ASP A 14 -12.98 1.80 46.37
N SER A 15 -11.81 1.33 46.82
CA SER A 15 -10.67 1.02 45.95
C SER A 15 -10.79 -0.42 45.45
N LYS A 16 -11.92 -0.75 44.81
CA LYS A 16 -12.08 -2.00 44.07
C LYS A 16 -12.50 -1.65 42.65
N ASN A 17 -11.49 -1.41 41.82
CA ASN A 17 -11.39 -1.78 40.41
C ASN A 17 -10.28 -0.95 39.74
N GLY A 18 -9.07 -1.02 40.30
CA GLY A 18 -7.89 -0.79 39.48
C GLY A 18 -7.87 -1.91 38.44
N SER A 19 -8.28 -1.61 37.21
CA SER A 19 -8.21 -2.55 36.10
C SER A 19 -6.75 -2.92 35.91
N LYS A 20 -6.33 -4.05 36.48
CA LYS A 20 -5.03 -4.65 36.22
C LYS A 20 -4.88 -4.72 34.71
N GLY A 21 -3.88 -4.05 34.15
CA GLY A 21 -3.65 -4.02 32.72
C GLY A 21 -3.62 -5.46 32.20
N LYS A 22 -4.61 -5.84 31.39
CA LYS A 22 -4.66 -7.18 30.82
C LYS A 22 -3.49 -7.32 29.87
N VAL A 23 -2.57 -8.22 30.20
CA VAL A 23 -1.45 -8.57 29.33
C VAL A 23 -2.03 -9.21 28.09
N ILE A 24 -1.79 -8.59 26.94
CA ILE A 24 -2.17 -9.12 25.64
C ILE A 24 -0.99 -9.95 25.16
N ALA A 25 -1.09 -11.27 25.24
CA ALA A 25 -0.02 -12.18 24.86
C ALA A 25 -0.10 -12.59 23.37
N ASN A 26 -1.31 -12.65 22.81
CA ASN A 26 -1.58 -13.16 21.46
C ASN A 26 -2.39 -12.14 20.63
N ASP A 27 -2.22 -12.16 19.30
CA ASP A 27 -2.98 -11.33 18.36
C ASP A 27 -4.49 -11.58 18.47
N LEU A 28 -4.89 -12.83 18.74
CA LEU A 28 -6.28 -13.19 18.99
C LEU A 28 -6.83 -12.50 20.24
N ASP A 29 -6.03 -12.35 21.28
CA ASP A 29 -6.45 -11.67 22.51
C ASP A 29 -6.55 -10.16 22.31
N LEU A 30 -5.68 -9.58 21.46
CA LEU A 30 -5.79 -8.18 21.03
C LEU A 30 -7.09 -7.93 20.26
N GLN A 31 -7.44 -8.82 19.34
CA GLN A 31 -8.68 -8.74 18.56
C GLN A 31 -9.90 -8.89 19.46
N ARG A 32 -9.93 -9.90 20.34
CA ARG A 32 -10.99 -10.10 21.34
C ARG A 32 -11.16 -8.85 22.21
N PHE A 33 -10.07 -8.24 22.66
CA PHE A 33 -10.10 -7.01 23.43
C PHE A 33 -10.69 -5.84 22.62
N ARG A 34 -10.28 -5.65 21.36
CA ARG A 34 -10.84 -4.62 20.46
C ARG A 34 -12.34 -4.84 20.25
N ILE A 35 -12.77 -6.07 19.99
CA ILE A 35 -14.18 -6.43 19.81
C ILE A 35 -14.98 -6.12 21.08
N ASN A 36 -14.52 -6.56 22.25
CA ASN A 36 -15.19 -6.28 23.53
C ASN A 36 -15.33 -4.77 23.79
N LYS A 37 -14.31 -3.98 23.41
CA LYS A 37 -14.34 -2.51 23.52
C LYS A 37 -15.32 -1.86 22.54
N LEU A 38 -15.49 -2.41 21.34
CA LEU A 38 -16.49 -1.94 20.37
C LEU A 38 -17.91 -2.29 20.84
N MET A 39 -18.11 -3.50 21.35
CA MET A 39 -19.41 -4.00 21.82
C MET A 39 -19.87 -3.38 23.13
N SER A 40 -18.98 -2.79 23.93
CA SER A 40 -19.39 -2.14 25.19
C SER A 40 -20.28 -0.91 24.96
N ASN A 41 -20.19 -0.25 23.80
CA ASN A 41 -21.01 0.91 23.43
C ASN A 41 -21.42 0.83 21.94
N PRO A 42 -22.45 0.03 21.60
CA PRO A 42 -22.84 -0.20 20.22
C PRO A 42 -23.50 1.02 19.55
N SER A 43 -24.00 1.99 20.32
CA SER A 43 -24.60 3.23 19.80
C SER A 43 -23.58 4.29 19.38
N LYS A 44 -22.28 4.10 19.68
CA LYS A 44 -21.23 5.07 19.35
C LYS A 44 -20.77 4.89 17.91
N GLU A 45 -20.83 5.97 17.12
CA GLU A 45 -20.30 5.99 15.77
C GLU A 45 -18.79 5.70 15.72
N LEU A 46 -18.37 4.84 14.78
CA LEU A 46 -16.98 4.49 14.55
C LEU A 46 -16.35 5.45 13.54
N LYS A 47 -15.37 6.24 13.99
CA LYS A 47 -14.55 7.07 13.10
C LYS A 47 -13.48 6.20 12.44
N ILE A 48 -13.71 5.83 11.19
CA ILE A 48 -12.74 5.10 10.37
C ILE A 48 -11.95 6.14 9.57
N ASP A 49 -10.67 6.31 9.88
CA ASP A 49 -9.79 7.18 9.11
C ASP A 49 -9.46 6.48 7.77
N LEU A 50 -10.22 6.80 6.73
CA LEU A 50 -10.11 6.16 5.41
C LEU A 50 -8.78 6.46 4.69
N LYS A 51 -8.08 7.54 5.08
CA LYS A 51 -6.82 7.95 4.45
C LYS A 51 -5.82 8.35 5.52
N SER A 52 -4.60 7.82 5.39
CA SER A 52 -3.46 8.34 6.15
C SER A 52 -3.26 9.82 5.81
N VAL A 53 -3.17 10.66 6.82
CA VAL A 53 -2.96 12.10 6.64
C VAL A 53 -1.57 12.30 6.05
N GLU A 54 -1.52 12.70 4.78
CA GLU A 54 -0.28 13.12 4.14
C GLU A 54 0.29 14.34 4.90
N ARG A 55 1.61 14.35 5.11
CA ARG A 55 2.28 15.49 5.75
C ARG A 55 2.21 16.68 4.82
N LYS A 56 1.26 17.59 5.07
CA LYS A 56 1.10 18.83 4.31
C LYS A 56 1.91 19.94 4.93
N LEU A 57 2.39 20.84 4.06
CA LEU A 57 2.99 22.08 4.52
C LEU A 57 1.89 22.98 5.09
N PRO A 58 2.16 23.68 6.21
CA PRO A 58 1.24 24.70 6.68
C PRO A 58 1.08 25.78 5.61
N SER A 59 -0.15 26.26 5.42
CA SER A 59 -0.40 27.39 4.52
C SER A 59 0.42 28.59 4.98
N ILE A 60 1.06 29.26 4.03
CA ILE A 60 1.75 30.53 4.30
C ILE A 60 0.65 31.59 4.47
N PRO A 61 0.68 32.42 5.53
CA PRO A 61 -0.27 33.52 5.67
C PRO A 61 -0.01 34.59 4.60
N ASP A 62 -1.08 35.23 4.13
CA ASP A 62 -0.99 36.26 3.06
C ASP A 62 -0.20 37.50 3.48
N TYR A 63 -0.30 37.87 4.76
CA TYR A 63 0.39 39.01 5.32
C TYR A 63 1.19 38.62 6.56
N ASN A 64 2.42 39.11 6.62
CA ASN A 64 3.24 39.05 7.82
C ASN A 64 3.12 40.38 8.55
N PHE A 65 2.55 40.39 9.75
CA PHE A 65 2.44 41.61 10.57
C PHE A 65 3.77 41.99 11.25
N ASN A 66 4.72 41.06 11.33
CA ASN A 66 6.00 41.24 12.05
C ASN A 66 7.15 41.71 11.14
N VAL A 67 6.84 42.50 10.10
CA VAL A 67 7.87 43.02 9.18
C VAL A 67 8.51 44.28 9.80
N LYS A 68 9.76 44.16 10.20
CA LYS A 68 10.57 45.30 10.63
C LYS A 68 11.00 46.12 9.41
N SER A 69 11.17 47.43 9.59
CA SER A 69 11.61 48.31 8.51
C SER A 69 12.98 47.87 7.95
N SER A 70 13.23 48.13 6.67
CA SER A 70 14.43 47.66 5.96
C SER A 70 15.76 48.18 6.54
N ILE A 71 15.71 49.20 7.38
CA ILE A 71 16.87 49.81 8.04
C ILE A 71 16.94 49.49 9.54
N ALA A 72 15.94 48.80 10.09
CA ALA A 72 15.95 48.39 11.49
C ALA A 72 17.12 47.43 11.74
N GLY A 73 17.92 47.71 12.77
CA GLY A 73 18.99 46.81 13.20
C GLY A 73 18.49 45.43 13.64
N ALA A 74 19.42 44.49 13.82
CA ALA A 74 19.11 43.15 14.31
C ALA A 74 18.58 43.20 15.75
N GLY A 75 17.25 43.22 15.91
CA GLY A 75 16.60 43.11 17.21
C GLY A 75 16.68 41.68 17.77
N SER A 76 16.53 41.53 19.09
CA SER A 76 16.63 40.25 19.81
C SER A 76 15.73 39.12 19.28
N ASP A 77 14.58 39.44 18.68
CA ASP A 77 13.67 38.45 18.10
C ASP A 77 14.04 37.99 16.67
N GLY A 78 15.00 38.66 16.02
CA GLY A 78 15.42 38.31 14.65
C GLY A 78 15.95 36.88 14.54
N PHE A 79 16.65 36.41 15.58
CA PHE A 79 17.21 35.05 15.63
C PHE A 79 16.11 33.97 15.66
N HIS A 80 15.11 34.11 16.52
CA HIS A 80 14.05 33.11 16.64
C HIS A 80 13.13 33.08 15.41
N ILE A 81 12.90 34.24 14.78
CA ILE A 81 12.19 34.31 13.50
C ILE A 81 12.95 33.51 12.44
N TYR A 82 14.27 33.72 12.31
CA TYR A 82 15.12 32.99 11.36
C TYR A 82 15.15 31.47 11.65
N GLN A 83 15.29 31.07 12.91
CA GLN A 83 15.29 29.66 13.29
C GLN A 83 13.99 28.97 12.85
N LYS A 84 12.84 29.56 13.18
CA LYS A 84 11.52 29.02 12.80
C LYS A 84 11.32 29.02 11.28
N SER A 85 11.74 30.07 10.57
CA SER A 85 11.61 30.12 9.10
C SER A 85 12.50 29.08 8.42
N LYS A 86 13.73 28.87 8.92
CA LYS A 86 14.66 27.86 8.43
C LYS A 86 14.14 26.45 8.64
N GLU A 87 13.59 26.15 9.82
CA GLU A 87 12.99 24.85 10.10
C GLU A 87 11.78 24.57 9.20
N LYS A 88 10.91 25.57 8.99
CA LYS A 88 9.79 25.48 8.05
C LYS A 88 10.25 25.23 6.61
N GLU A 89 11.30 25.91 6.17
CA GLU A 89 11.88 25.79 4.83
C GLU A 89 12.53 24.41 4.62
N LYS A 90 13.30 23.92 5.60
CA LYS A 90 13.87 22.56 5.57
C LYS A 90 12.78 21.49 5.50
N LEU A 91 11.72 21.63 6.31
CA LEU A 91 10.56 20.74 6.26
C LEU A 91 9.87 20.79 4.89
N ARG A 92 9.70 21.99 4.32
CA ARG A 92 9.19 22.21 2.97
C ARG A 92 9.98 21.47 1.91
N LEU A 93 11.30 21.63 1.90
CA LEU A 93 12.17 20.93 0.96
C LEU A 93 12.10 19.41 1.15
N SER A 94 12.04 18.93 2.40
CA SER A 94 11.93 17.50 2.69
C SER A 94 10.64 16.89 2.14
N ILE A 95 9.49 17.54 2.34
CA ILE A 95 8.19 17.05 1.86
C ILE A 95 8.14 17.09 0.33
N LEU A 96 8.66 18.15 -0.30
CA LEU A 96 8.71 18.25 -1.75
C LEU A 96 9.52 17.09 -2.35
N LYS A 97 10.72 16.84 -1.83
CA LYS A 97 11.57 15.73 -2.27
C LYS A 97 10.90 14.37 -2.08
N GLU A 98 10.25 14.13 -0.94
CA GLU A 98 9.52 12.87 -0.68
C GLU A 98 8.33 12.67 -1.63
N ASN A 99 7.60 13.73 -1.95
CA ASN A 99 6.49 13.67 -2.91
C ASN A 99 6.99 13.37 -4.32
N GLU A 100 8.09 13.99 -4.74
CA GLU A 100 8.72 13.72 -6.04
C GLU A 100 9.19 12.28 -6.17
N THR A 101 9.90 11.75 -5.16
CA THR A 101 10.35 10.35 -5.17
C THR A 101 9.17 9.38 -5.15
N SER A 102 8.16 9.65 -4.32
CA SER A 102 6.94 8.84 -4.27
C SER A 102 6.17 8.86 -5.58
N ARG A 103 6.11 10.01 -6.28
CA ARG A 103 5.46 10.14 -7.59
C ARG A 103 6.20 9.33 -8.65
N LYS A 104 7.52 9.50 -8.76
CA LYS A 104 8.37 8.76 -9.70
C LYS A 104 8.23 7.24 -9.50
N ASN A 105 8.34 6.77 -8.25
CA ASN A 105 8.19 5.35 -7.93
C ASN A 105 6.81 4.79 -8.31
N LYS A 106 5.73 5.58 -8.10
CA LYS A 106 4.38 5.19 -8.50
C LYS A 106 4.23 5.12 -10.03
N GLU A 107 4.77 6.10 -10.75
CA GLU A 107 4.76 6.13 -12.22
C GLU A 107 5.51 4.93 -12.80
N GLU A 108 6.72 4.66 -12.32
CA GLU A 108 7.53 3.51 -12.73
C GLU A 108 6.82 2.18 -12.45
N PHE A 109 6.22 2.05 -11.27
CA PHE A 109 5.45 0.86 -10.90
C PHE A 109 4.24 0.64 -11.82
N LEU A 110 3.49 1.71 -12.12
CA LEU A 110 2.33 1.63 -13.00
C LEU A 110 2.72 1.26 -14.43
N LEU A 111 3.81 1.84 -14.95
CA LEU A 111 4.35 1.50 -16.26
C LEU A 111 4.75 0.03 -16.32
N LEU A 112 5.53 -0.45 -15.34
CA LEU A 112 5.94 -1.85 -15.28
C LEU A 112 4.74 -2.80 -15.19
N LYS A 113 3.74 -2.46 -14.37
CA LYS A 113 2.51 -3.24 -14.21
C LYS A 113 1.74 -3.33 -15.54
N GLN A 114 1.60 -2.20 -16.25
CA GLN A 114 0.94 -2.17 -17.56
C GLN A 114 1.69 -3.01 -18.60
N GLU A 115 3.01 -2.96 -18.62
CA GLU A 115 3.81 -3.79 -19.53
C GLU A 115 3.64 -5.28 -19.25
N MET A 116 3.65 -5.68 -17.97
CA MET A 116 3.44 -7.08 -17.58
C MET A 116 2.04 -7.55 -17.99
N GLN A 117 1.01 -6.75 -17.70
CA GLN A 117 -0.37 -7.05 -18.10
C GLN A 117 -0.49 -7.21 -19.63
N LYS A 118 0.07 -6.29 -20.41
CA LYS A 118 0.09 -6.40 -21.88
C LYS A 118 0.78 -7.68 -22.35
N LYS A 119 1.92 -8.06 -21.76
CA LYS A 119 2.65 -9.29 -22.11
C LYS A 119 1.82 -10.55 -21.82
N ASP A 120 1.10 -10.57 -20.69
CA ASP A 120 0.26 -11.70 -20.30
C ASP A 120 -1.03 -11.77 -21.14
N ASP A 121 -1.61 -10.63 -21.48
CA ASP A 121 -2.76 -10.54 -22.38
C ASP A 121 -2.41 -11.04 -23.78
N LEU A 122 -1.26 -10.65 -24.33
CA LEU A 122 -0.78 -11.13 -25.64
C LEU A 122 -0.60 -12.66 -25.65
N LYS A 123 -0.02 -13.24 -24.59
CA LYS A 123 0.10 -14.70 -24.45
C LYS A 123 -1.26 -15.37 -24.34
N THR A 124 -2.15 -14.80 -23.54
CA THR A 124 -3.51 -15.33 -23.31
C THR A 124 -4.34 -15.28 -24.59
N GLN A 125 -4.30 -14.16 -25.32
CA GLN A 125 -4.96 -13.99 -26.61
C GLN A 125 -4.43 -15.00 -27.65
N LYS A 126 -3.10 -15.16 -27.78
CA LYS A 126 -2.51 -16.15 -28.68
C LYS A 126 -2.99 -17.57 -28.37
N ASN A 127 -3.04 -17.94 -27.10
CA ASN A 127 -3.51 -19.26 -26.67
C ASN A 127 -5.02 -19.43 -26.87
N ARG A 128 -5.81 -18.39 -26.60
CA ARG A 128 -7.26 -18.36 -26.85
C ARG A 128 -7.57 -18.53 -28.34
N LEU A 129 -6.86 -17.82 -29.22
CA LEU A 129 -6.99 -17.96 -30.67
C LEU A 129 -6.64 -19.37 -31.14
N LYS A 130 -5.58 -20.00 -30.61
CA LYS A 130 -5.24 -21.41 -30.91
C LYS A 130 -6.36 -22.36 -30.48
N ARG A 131 -6.94 -22.18 -29.30
CA ARG A 131 -8.05 -23.01 -28.79
C ARG A 131 -9.32 -22.82 -29.63
N LEU A 132 -9.66 -21.59 -30.00
CA LEU A 132 -10.80 -21.28 -30.87
C LEU A 132 -10.64 -21.92 -32.26
N LYS A 133 -9.47 -21.81 -32.88
CA LYS A 133 -9.19 -22.49 -34.17
C LYS A 133 -9.36 -24.01 -34.06
N ARG A 134 -8.84 -24.64 -32.99
CA ARG A 134 -9.02 -26.08 -32.75
C ARG A 134 -10.49 -26.46 -32.51
N LYS A 135 -11.23 -25.64 -31.77
CA LYS A 135 -12.67 -25.83 -31.51
C LYS A 135 -13.46 -25.74 -32.82
N GLN A 136 -13.23 -24.70 -33.62
CA GLN A 136 -13.86 -24.53 -34.94
C GLN A 136 -13.52 -25.67 -35.88
N ALA A 137 -12.27 -26.14 -35.92
CA ALA A 137 -11.89 -27.31 -36.72
C ALA A 137 -12.67 -28.56 -36.27
N LYS A 138 -12.71 -28.85 -34.96
CA LYS A 138 -13.48 -29.98 -34.41
C LYS A 138 -14.99 -29.87 -34.72
N GLU A 139 -15.56 -28.67 -34.65
CA GLU A 139 -16.97 -28.44 -34.99
C GLU A 139 -17.24 -28.67 -36.49
N LYS A 140 -16.31 -28.28 -37.37
CA LYS A 140 -16.40 -28.59 -38.81
C LYS A 140 -16.35 -30.09 -39.07
N TYR A 141 -15.35 -30.80 -38.53
CA TYR A 141 -15.26 -32.26 -38.67
C TYR A 141 -16.51 -32.98 -38.15
N LYS A 142 -17.08 -32.53 -37.02
CA LYS A 142 -18.34 -33.10 -36.51
C LYS A 142 -19.51 -32.84 -37.46
N LYS A 143 -19.63 -31.64 -38.03
CA LYS A 143 -20.70 -31.32 -39.00
C LYS A 143 -20.56 -32.17 -40.26
N ASP A 144 -19.35 -32.29 -40.80
CA ASP A 144 -19.08 -33.08 -42.01
C ASP A 144 -19.39 -34.56 -41.77
N ASN A 145 -19.03 -35.12 -40.61
CA ASN A 145 -19.39 -36.50 -40.23
C ASN A 145 -20.91 -36.66 -40.00
N ILE A 146 -21.60 -35.71 -39.34
CA ILE A 146 -23.05 -35.77 -39.16
C ILE A 146 -23.78 -35.75 -40.52
N THR A 147 -23.30 -34.99 -41.51
CA THR A 147 -23.86 -35.05 -42.87
C THR A 147 -23.63 -36.37 -43.59
N ILE A 148 -22.58 -37.12 -43.23
CA ILE A 148 -22.27 -38.44 -43.81
C ILE A 148 -23.07 -39.55 -43.07
N ASP A 149 -23.19 -39.46 -41.74
CA ASP A 149 -23.85 -40.46 -40.89
C ASP A 149 -25.38 -40.41 -40.97
N ASN A 150 -25.98 -39.30 -41.42
CA ASN A 150 -27.41 -39.26 -41.77
C ASN A 150 -27.78 -40.16 -42.95
N ASN A 151 -26.79 -40.77 -43.63
CA ASN A 151 -27.01 -41.83 -44.62
C ASN A 151 -26.61 -43.24 -44.15
N ASN A 152 -25.99 -43.42 -42.98
CA ASN A 152 -25.67 -44.74 -42.43
C ASN A 152 -25.40 -44.64 -40.92
N GLY A 153 -26.37 -45.05 -40.09
CA GLY A 153 -26.20 -45.06 -38.64
C GLY A 153 -25.44 -46.30 -38.16
N VAL A 154 -24.36 -46.12 -37.40
CA VAL A 154 -23.87 -47.04 -36.35
C VAL A 154 -22.99 -46.23 -35.36
N GLU A 155 -23.26 -46.40 -34.06
CA GLU A 155 -22.50 -45.86 -32.93
C GLU A 155 -21.06 -46.38 -32.88
N ASN A 156 -20.08 -45.58 -32.42
CA ASN A 156 -19.05 -46.09 -31.51
C ASN A 156 -18.21 -44.99 -30.82
N THR A 157 -18.11 -45.15 -29.51
CA THR A 157 -17.34 -44.39 -28.53
C THR A 157 -15.88 -44.85 -28.46
N VAL A 158 -14.90 -43.95 -28.65
CA VAL A 158 -13.56 -44.08 -28.00
C VAL A 158 -12.95 -42.69 -27.78
N ASN A 159 -12.99 -42.21 -26.53
CA ASN A 159 -12.21 -41.05 -26.09
C ASN A 159 -10.77 -41.49 -25.82
N ASN A 160 -9.84 -41.04 -26.67
CA ASN A 160 -8.39 -41.22 -26.45
C ASN A 160 -7.76 -39.86 -26.11
N ASP A 161 -7.92 -39.43 -24.86
CA ASP A 161 -7.24 -38.26 -24.31
C ASP A 161 -5.86 -38.65 -23.76
N ASN A 162 -4.93 -38.98 -24.66
CA ASN A 162 -3.50 -39.06 -24.35
C ASN A 162 -2.75 -37.95 -25.10
N ARG A 163 -2.60 -36.79 -24.47
CA ARG A 163 -1.54 -35.83 -24.80
C ARG A 163 -0.93 -35.25 -23.53
N GLU A 164 0.11 -35.94 -23.10
CA GLU A 164 1.07 -35.55 -22.07
C GLU A 164 1.45 -34.06 -22.16
N LEU A 165 1.29 -33.41 -21.01
CA LEU A 165 2.24 -32.52 -20.35
C LEU A 165 3.45 -32.06 -21.20
N ASN A 166 3.28 -30.99 -21.98
CA ASN A 166 4.39 -30.09 -22.27
C ASN A 166 4.39 -28.96 -21.22
N ARG A 167 4.84 -29.30 -20.01
CA ARG A 167 5.22 -28.34 -18.98
C ARG A 167 6.59 -27.77 -19.41
N PRO A 168 6.71 -26.50 -19.83
CA PRO A 168 8.04 -25.94 -20.05
C PRO A 168 8.76 -25.98 -18.71
N SER A 169 9.87 -26.70 -18.67
CA SER A 169 10.79 -26.69 -17.54
C SER A 169 11.18 -25.24 -17.26
N ASN A 170 10.93 -24.80 -16.03
CA ASN A 170 11.41 -23.53 -15.52
C ASN A 170 12.95 -23.58 -15.54
N LYS A 171 13.56 -23.14 -16.63
CA LYS A 171 14.93 -22.62 -16.61
C LYS A 171 14.89 -21.43 -15.66
N SER A 172 15.48 -21.62 -14.50
CA SER A 172 15.99 -20.60 -13.59
C SER A 172 16.71 -19.51 -14.39
N ILE A 173 15.98 -18.45 -14.76
CA ILE A 173 16.56 -17.23 -15.31
C ILE A 173 17.23 -16.53 -14.14
N LYS A 174 18.52 -16.85 -13.99
CA LYS A 174 19.60 -16.11 -13.35
C LYS A 174 19.20 -14.68 -12.95
N LEU A 175 18.97 -14.50 -11.66
CA LEU A 175 18.81 -13.21 -10.96
C LEU A 175 20.12 -12.41 -10.83
N GLN A 176 21.16 -12.70 -11.62
CA GLN A 176 22.52 -12.18 -11.37
C GLN A 176 22.97 -11.03 -12.28
N HIS A 177 22.16 -10.59 -13.26
CA HIS A 177 22.61 -9.55 -14.22
C HIS A 177 21.91 -8.18 -14.09
N LYS A 178 21.16 -7.94 -13.02
CA LYS A 178 20.57 -6.60 -12.76
C LYS A 178 21.36 -5.78 -11.73
N ASP A 179 22.12 -6.43 -10.86
CA ASP A 179 22.85 -5.72 -9.79
C ASP A 179 24.09 -4.97 -10.31
N GLU A 180 24.72 -5.44 -11.38
CA GLU A 180 25.89 -4.77 -11.97
C GLU A 180 25.54 -3.42 -12.63
N LYS A 181 24.34 -3.29 -13.23
CA LYS A 181 23.90 -2.02 -13.85
C LYS A 181 23.51 -0.96 -12.81
N ILE A 182 23.02 -1.37 -11.64
CA ILE A 182 22.64 -0.44 -10.57
C ILE A 182 23.88 0.09 -9.83
N GLN A 183 24.94 -0.73 -9.69
CA GLN A 183 26.18 -0.28 -9.05
C GLN A 183 27.00 0.67 -9.92
N ASN A 184 27.01 0.50 -11.24
CA ASN A 184 27.76 1.37 -12.15
C ASN A 184 27.17 2.79 -12.26
N ASN A 185 25.84 2.95 -12.16
CA ASN A 185 25.21 4.27 -12.17
C ASN A 185 25.38 5.06 -10.86
N LYS A 186 25.68 4.39 -9.74
CA LYS A 186 25.99 5.09 -8.48
C LYS A 186 27.41 5.64 -8.44
N LYS A 187 28.39 4.95 -9.07
CA LYS A 187 29.79 5.42 -9.14
C LYS A 187 29.98 6.64 -10.04
N SER A 188 29.26 6.71 -11.17
CA SER A 188 29.33 7.86 -12.08
C SER A 188 28.69 9.13 -11.50
N GLN A 189 27.64 9.01 -10.68
CA GLN A 189 27.04 10.16 -9.99
C GLN A 189 27.89 10.70 -8.83
N THR A 190 28.70 9.87 -8.18
CA THR A 190 29.59 10.33 -7.10
C THR A 190 30.87 11.00 -7.59
N GLN A 191 31.34 10.71 -8.81
CA GLN A 191 32.55 11.35 -9.37
C GLN A 191 32.27 12.75 -9.91
N VAL A 192 31.08 13.03 -10.41
CA VAL A 192 30.71 14.37 -10.93
C VAL A 192 30.54 15.41 -9.80
N ILE A 193 30.46 15.00 -8.53
CA ILE A 193 30.20 15.90 -7.40
C ILE A 193 31.51 16.33 -6.69
N ILE A 194 32.67 15.76 -7.05
CA ILE A 194 33.94 15.98 -6.32
C ILE A 194 34.85 17.01 -7.01
N ASP A 195 34.58 17.36 -8.27
CA ASP A 195 35.49 18.19 -9.10
C ASP A 195 34.95 19.60 -9.45
N ASP A 196 34.02 20.18 -8.67
CA ASP A 196 33.61 21.59 -8.74
C ASP A 196 33.74 22.30 -7.38
#